data_AF-A0A176RXW4-F1
#
_entry.id   AF-A0A176RXW4-F1
#
_cell.length_a   1.000
_cell.length_b   1.000
_cell.length_c   1.000
_cell.angle_alpha   90.00
_cell.angle_beta   90.00
_cell.angle_gamma   90.00
#
_symmetry.space_group_name_H-M   'P 1'
#
loop_
_entity.id
_entity.type
_entity.pdbx_description
1 polymer ?
#
loop_
_entity_poly.entity_id
_entity_poly.type
_entity_poly.pdbx_seq_one_letter_code
_entity_poly.pdbx_strand_id
1 'polypeptide(L)'
;SQNDAVPAPLQAVPSISLFIGQQNNMDNICAYCAFSGQLVNLSDVYHYSGFDCTDLYEYDQRTGYRSQSLLTVPLRGYANITIGILQLINYHDPDTQQISPFPNTLESLVKAFASQAAVAIDNAQLIEQNNHLIKLLNATNQQLTTENINLKIKIAHQCRFTFQPIVHKVPKDTQE
;
A
#
# COMPACT_ATOMS: atom_id res chain seq x y z
N SER A 1 19.51 19.96 -14.51
CA SER A 1 19.55 19.36 -13.15
C SER A 1 19.05 17.94 -13.31
N GLN A 2 19.56 16.91 -12.62
CA GLN A 2 19.05 15.53 -12.82
C GLN A 2 17.55 15.35 -12.41
N ASN A 3 16.92 16.41 -11.91
CA ASN A 3 15.49 16.52 -11.66
C ASN A 3 14.76 17.43 -12.67
N ASP A 4 15.26 17.58 -13.91
CA ASP A 4 14.54 18.36 -14.92
C ASP A 4 13.19 17.68 -15.16
N ALA A 5 12.13 18.37 -14.71
CA ALA A 5 10.77 17.87 -14.69
C ALA A 5 10.36 17.42 -16.09
N VAL A 6 9.62 16.31 -16.16
CA VAL A 6 8.83 15.97 -17.34
C VAL A 6 8.10 17.26 -17.76
N PRO A 7 8.31 17.79 -18.97
CA PRO A 7 7.75 19.08 -19.38
C PRO A 7 6.21 19.06 -19.48
N ALA A 8 5.61 17.88 -19.38
CA ALA A 8 4.18 17.66 -19.27
C ALA A 8 3.78 17.46 -17.79
N PRO A 9 2.58 17.94 -17.37
CA PRO A 9 2.03 17.56 -16.07
C PRO A 9 2.10 16.05 -15.93
N LEU A 10 2.44 15.54 -14.74
CA LEU A 10 2.51 14.11 -14.42
C LEU A 10 1.20 13.44 -14.86
N GLN A 11 1.16 13.00 -16.11
CA GLN A 11 0.07 12.21 -16.65
C GLN A 11 0.14 10.89 -15.92
N ALA A 12 -1.02 10.29 -15.66
CA ALA A 12 -1.08 9.01 -14.97
C ALA A 12 -0.14 8.01 -15.67
N VAL A 13 0.86 7.56 -14.92
CA VAL A 13 1.73 6.46 -15.32
C VAL A 13 0.83 5.27 -15.60
N PRO A 14 0.98 4.57 -16.74
CA PRO A 14 0.11 3.44 -17.06
C PRO A 14 0.15 2.41 -15.94
N SER A 15 -1.01 1.83 -15.63
CA SER A 15 -1.08 0.74 -14.66
C SER A 15 -0.37 -0.48 -15.23
N ILE A 16 0.70 -0.90 -14.56
CA ILE A 16 1.47 -2.08 -14.97
C ILE A 16 0.73 -3.34 -14.53
N SER A 17 0.37 -4.19 -15.50
CA SER A 17 -0.26 -5.48 -15.21
C SER A 17 0.79 -6.48 -14.71
N LEU A 18 0.71 -6.85 -13.43
CA LEU A 18 1.59 -7.89 -12.85
C LEU A 18 1.22 -9.30 -13.33
N PHE A 19 0.00 -9.52 -13.80
CA PHE A 19 -0.48 -10.84 -14.22
C PHE A 19 -1.14 -10.74 -15.59
N ILE A 20 -0.94 -11.76 -16.42
CA ILE A 20 -1.68 -12.00 -17.66
C ILE A 20 -2.52 -13.26 -17.42
N GLY A 21 -3.82 -13.07 -17.17
CA GLY A 21 -4.69 -14.13 -16.69
C GLY A 21 -4.28 -14.62 -15.29
N GLN A 22 -3.80 -15.87 -15.19
CA GLN A 22 -3.30 -16.46 -13.94
C GLN A 22 -1.77 -16.58 -13.88
N GLN A 23 -1.06 -16.14 -14.91
CA GLN A 23 0.39 -16.23 -14.99
C GLN A 23 1.05 -14.89 -14.69
N ASN A 24 2.24 -14.94 -14.10
CA ASN A 24 3.06 -13.74 -13.87
C ASN A 24 3.43 -13.12 -15.23
N ASN A 25 3.27 -11.81 -15.36
CA ASN A 25 3.69 -11.08 -16.55
C ASN A 25 5.23 -10.94 -16.54
N MET A 26 5.93 -11.96 -17.05
CA MET A 26 7.41 -11.95 -17.10
C MET A 26 7.97 -11.18 -18.30
N ASP A 27 7.11 -10.80 -19.25
CA ASP A 27 7.51 -10.05 -20.44
C ASP A 27 7.59 -8.54 -20.15
N ASN A 28 6.90 -8.03 -19.14
CA ASN A 28 7.01 -6.63 -18.73
C ASN A 28 8.20 -6.42 -17.77
N ILE A 29 9.04 -5.41 -18.03
CA ILE A 29 10.26 -5.10 -17.25
C ILE A 29 9.97 -4.97 -15.75
N CYS A 30 8.93 -4.22 -15.41
CA CYS A 30 8.57 -3.89 -14.03
C CYS A 30 8.03 -5.12 -13.30
N ALA A 31 7.18 -5.91 -13.95
CA ALA A 31 6.63 -7.13 -13.39
C ALA A 31 7.72 -8.22 -13.25
N TYR A 32 8.57 -8.40 -14.27
CA TYR A 32 9.74 -9.28 -14.19
C TYR A 32 10.64 -8.91 -13.01
N CYS A 33 11.00 -7.63 -12.87
CA CYS A 33 11.79 -7.12 -11.75
C CYS A 33 11.08 -7.40 -10.42
N ALA A 34 9.77 -7.19 -10.33
CA ALA A 34 9.01 -7.45 -9.10
C ALA A 34 9.06 -8.93 -8.67
N PHE A 35 8.79 -9.87 -9.60
CA PHE A 35 8.71 -11.30 -9.29
C PHE A 35 10.07 -11.97 -9.15
N SER A 36 11.02 -11.67 -10.04
CA SER A 36 12.38 -12.22 -9.95
C SER A 36 13.19 -11.58 -8.82
N GLY A 37 12.84 -10.33 -8.48
CA GLY A 37 13.63 -9.38 -7.70
C GLY A 37 15.11 -9.32 -8.11
N GLN A 38 15.34 -9.46 -9.40
CA GLN A 38 16.59 -9.09 -10.04
C GLN A 38 16.49 -7.64 -10.52
N LEU A 39 17.59 -6.90 -10.37
CA LEU A 39 17.72 -5.59 -11.00
C LEU A 39 17.80 -5.76 -12.52
N VAL A 40 17.19 -4.83 -13.25
CA VAL A 40 17.28 -4.74 -14.71
C VAL A 40 17.90 -3.39 -15.08
N ASN A 41 19.00 -3.43 -15.83
CA ASN A 41 19.64 -2.24 -16.39
C ASN A 41 19.62 -2.36 -17.92
N LEU A 42 18.88 -1.48 -18.59
CA LEU A 42 18.78 -1.43 -20.04
C LEU A 42 19.48 -0.17 -20.55
N SER A 43 20.42 -0.37 -21.47
CA SER A 43 21.13 0.72 -22.14
C SER A 43 20.25 1.51 -23.09
N ASP A 44 19.42 0.80 -23.87
CA ASP A 44 18.51 1.38 -24.84
C ASP A 44 17.28 0.48 -25.00
N VAL A 45 16.13 0.96 -24.54
CA VAL A 45 14.87 0.22 -24.59
C VAL A 45 14.35 0.05 -26.02
N TYR A 46 14.69 0.95 -26.95
CA TYR A 46 14.23 0.87 -28.34
C TYR A 46 15.01 -0.17 -29.17
N HIS A 47 16.18 -0.58 -28.69
CA HIS A 47 17.02 -1.59 -29.33
C HIS A 47 16.99 -2.94 -28.59
N TYR A 48 16.27 -3.03 -27.46
CA TYR A 48 16.17 -4.24 -26.65
C TYR A 48 14.89 -5.01 -26.97
N SER A 49 15.00 -6.31 -27.26
CA SER A 49 13.87 -7.17 -27.66
C SER A 49 13.50 -8.25 -26.63
N GLY A 50 14.09 -8.22 -25.44
CA GLY A 50 13.86 -9.24 -24.40
C GLY A 50 12.66 -8.98 -23.50
N PHE A 51 12.04 -7.80 -23.56
CA PHE A 51 10.87 -7.43 -22.78
C PHE A 51 9.86 -6.69 -23.68
N ASP A 52 8.58 -6.83 -23.37
CA ASP A 52 7.51 -6.02 -23.96
C ASP A 52 7.56 -4.60 -23.38
N CYS A 53 7.87 -3.65 -24.25
CA CYS A 53 8.00 -2.23 -23.92
C CYS A 53 6.91 -1.38 -24.58
N THR A 54 5.83 -2.02 -25.08
CA THR A 54 4.75 -1.34 -25.80
C THR A 54 4.12 -0.23 -24.96
N ASP A 55 3.81 -0.50 -23.68
CA ASP A 55 3.26 0.49 -22.74
C ASP A 55 4.17 1.73 -22.59
N LEU A 56 5.49 1.51 -22.58
CA LEU A 56 6.47 2.58 -22.47
C LEU A 56 6.52 3.40 -23.75
N TYR A 57 6.49 2.77 -24.93
CA TYR A 57 6.48 3.47 -26.21
C TYR A 57 5.21 4.29 -26.41
N GLU A 58 4.04 3.78 -25.99
CA GLU A 58 2.79 4.52 -26.01
C GLU A 58 2.82 5.72 -25.06
N TYR A 59 3.38 5.53 -23.86
CA TYR A 59 3.56 6.61 -22.89
C TYR A 59 4.50 7.70 -23.40
N ASP A 60 5.64 7.30 -23.96
CA ASP A 60 6.63 8.19 -24.57
C ASP A 60 6.02 9.01 -25.72
N GLN A 61 5.26 8.36 -26.61
CA GLN A 61 4.55 9.03 -27.71
C GLN A 61 3.52 10.05 -27.21
N ARG A 62 2.76 9.70 -26.16
CA ARG A 62 1.72 10.57 -25.60
C ARG A 62 2.30 11.78 -24.87
N THR A 63 3.45 11.62 -24.22
CA THR A 63 4.07 12.65 -23.39
C THR A 63 5.13 13.47 -24.13
N GLY A 64 5.64 12.97 -25.26
CA GLY A 64 6.78 13.54 -25.96
C GLY A 64 8.12 13.33 -25.24
N TYR A 65 8.13 12.52 -24.18
CA TYR A 65 9.35 12.13 -23.46
C TYR A 65 9.91 10.84 -24.09
N ARG A 66 11.24 10.73 -24.23
CA ARG A 66 11.87 9.52 -24.78
C ARG A 66 12.64 8.78 -23.69
N SER A 67 12.14 7.63 -23.26
CA SER A 67 12.74 6.74 -22.27
C SER A 67 13.74 5.80 -22.95
N GLN A 68 15.03 6.18 -22.98
CA GLN A 68 16.08 5.42 -23.65
C GLN A 68 16.80 4.45 -22.70
N SER A 69 17.45 4.94 -21.62
CA SER A 69 18.09 4.05 -20.64
C SER A 69 17.20 3.87 -19.42
N LEU A 70 17.18 2.65 -18.84
CA LEU A 70 16.36 2.31 -17.69
C LEU A 70 17.15 1.53 -16.64
N LEU A 71 16.94 1.87 -15.37
CA LEU A 71 17.38 1.08 -14.24
C LEU A 71 16.19 0.77 -13.33
N THR A 72 15.77 -0.49 -13.30
CA THR A 72 14.63 -0.96 -12.51
C THR A 72 15.13 -1.85 -11.38
N VAL A 73 14.89 -1.41 -10.14
CA VAL A 73 15.40 -2.04 -8.91
C VAL A 73 14.24 -2.46 -8.02
N PRO A 74 14.20 -3.70 -7.52
CA PRO A 74 13.13 -4.13 -6.63
C PRO A 74 13.32 -3.51 -5.23
N LEU A 75 12.23 -3.04 -4.64
CA LEU A 75 12.16 -2.68 -3.23
C LEU A 75 11.87 -3.97 -2.45
N ARG A 76 12.93 -4.61 -1.93
CA ARG A 76 12.79 -5.85 -1.15
C ARG A 76 12.80 -5.54 0.34
N GLY A 77 11.66 -5.78 0.96
CA GLY A 77 11.42 -5.59 2.37
C GLY A 77 11.89 -6.78 3.22
N TYR A 78 11.26 -6.95 4.38
CA TYR A 78 11.49 -8.09 5.25
C TYR A 78 11.13 -9.41 4.53
N ALA A 79 11.83 -10.50 4.88
CA ALA A 79 11.67 -11.82 4.27
C ALA A 79 11.94 -11.89 2.75
N ASN A 80 12.67 -10.93 2.18
CA ASN A 80 13.05 -10.90 0.76
C ASN A 80 11.83 -10.81 -0.20
N ILE A 81 10.71 -10.28 0.31
CA ILE A 81 9.49 -10.03 -0.46
C ILE A 81 9.63 -8.68 -1.16
N THR A 82 9.33 -8.64 -2.45
CA THR A 82 9.30 -7.38 -3.20
C THR A 82 7.99 -6.64 -2.88
N ILE A 83 8.09 -5.46 -2.26
CA ILE A 83 6.93 -4.62 -1.88
C ILE A 83 6.65 -3.51 -2.90
N GLY A 84 7.57 -3.33 -3.85
CA GLY A 84 7.46 -2.35 -4.93
C GLY A 84 8.70 -2.35 -5.81
N ILE A 85 8.77 -1.39 -6.73
CA ILE A 85 9.92 -1.18 -7.60
C ILE A 85 10.33 0.29 -7.60
N LEU A 86 11.61 0.54 -7.77
CA LEU A 86 12.20 1.85 -8.00
C LEU A 86 12.77 1.86 -9.42
N GLN A 87 12.29 2.77 -10.26
CA GLN A 87 12.73 2.90 -11.64
C GLN A 87 13.37 4.27 -11.87
N LEU A 88 14.56 4.27 -12.47
CA LEU A 88 15.25 5.45 -12.94
C LEU A 88 15.28 5.40 -14.46
N ILE A 89 15.11 6.57 -15.10
CA ILE A 89 15.02 6.71 -16.54
C ILE A 89 16.04 7.74 -17.00
N ASN A 90 16.72 7.45 -18.11
CA ASN A 90 17.70 8.29 -18.77
C ASN A 90 18.82 8.77 -17.86
N TYR A 91 19.81 7.91 -17.62
CA TYR A 91 21.05 8.36 -17.01
C TYR A 91 21.79 9.31 -17.96
N HIS A 92 21.96 10.55 -17.51
CA HIS A 92 22.77 11.55 -18.20
C HIS A 92 24.20 11.48 -17.69
N ASP A 93 25.11 11.09 -18.58
CA ASP A 93 26.54 11.06 -18.29
C ASP A 93 27.03 12.49 -17.99
N PRO A 94 27.73 12.73 -16.86
CA PRO A 94 28.11 14.06 -16.44
C PRO A 94 29.14 14.72 -17.37
N ASP A 95 29.99 13.94 -18.05
CA ASP A 95 31.06 14.45 -18.90
C ASP A 95 30.55 14.73 -20.32
N THR A 96 29.73 13.84 -20.87
CA THR A 96 29.23 13.93 -22.25
C THR A 96 27.86 14.60 -22.36
N GLN A 97 27.11 14.68 -21.25
CA GLN A 97 25.71 15.10 -21.19
C GLN A 97 24.75 14.27 -22.06
N GLN A 98 25.22 13.13 -22.59
CA GLN A 98 24.42 12.21 -23.38
C GLN A 98 23.74 11.17 -22.49
N ILE A 99 22.62 10.63 -22.98
CA ILE A 99 21.99 9.49 -22.34
C ILE A 99 22.88 8.28 -22.55
N SER A 100 23.19 7.59 -21.44
CA SER A 100 24.02 6.39 -21.44
C SER A 100 23.45 5.35 -20.47
N PRO A 101 23.98 4.11 -20.47
CA PRO A 101 23.58 3.10 -19.50
C PRO A 101 23.94 3.52 -18.08
N PHE A 102 23.15 3.08 -17.10
CA PHE A 102 23.47 3.35 -15.70
C PHE A 102 24.77 2.64 -15.32
N PRO A 103 25.77 3.33 -14.73
CA PRO A 103 27.03 2.71 -14.35
C PRO A 103 26.84 1.77 -13.15
N ASN A 104 27.67 0.72 -13.05
CA ASN A 104 27.63 -0.26 -11.96
C ASN A 104 27.75 0.37 -10.55
N THR A 105 28.46 1.49 -10.45
CA THR A 105 28.57 2.27 -9.21
C THR A 105 27.22 2.82 -8.77
N LEU A 106 26.44 3.35 -9.72
CA LEU A 106 25.09 3.85 -9.48
C LEU A 106 24.12 2.70 -9.21
N GLU A 107 24.25 1.55 -9.90
CA GLU A 107 23.45 0.36 -9.57
C GLU A 107 23.59 -0.03 -8.10
N SER A 108 24.83 -0.10 -7.61
CA SER A 108 25.12 -0.52 -6.24
C SER A 108 24.54 0.47 -5.22
N LEU A 109 24.67 1.77 -5.51
CA LEU A 109 24.10 2.83 -4.69
C LEU A 109 22.57 2.76 -4.66
N VAL A 110 21.93 2.63 -5.82
CA VAL A 110 20.46 2.55 -5.94
C VAL A 110 19.93 1.28 -5.29
N LYS A 111 20.63 0.13 -5.40
CA LYS A 111 20.28 -1.10 -4.66
C LYS A 111 20.29 -0.89 -3.16
N ALA A 112 21.34 -0.25 -2.62
CA ALA A 112 21.43 0.05 -1.20
C ALA A 112 20.31 1.00 -0.75
N PHE A 113 20.04 2.03 -1.54
CA PHE A 113 18.93 2.96 -1.29
C PHE A 113 17.56 2.25 -1.32
N ALA A 114 17.32 1.42 -2.33
CA ALA A 114 16.10 0.63 -2.49
C ALA A 114 15.85 -0.29 -1.29
N SER A 115 16.89 -0.93 -0.75
CA SER A 115 16.79 -1.75 0.45
C SER A 115 16.37 -0.93 1.67
N GLN A 116 16.97 0.26 1.88
CA GLN A 116 16.60 1.13 3.00
C GLN A 116 15.18 1.69 2.85
N ALA A 117 14.81 2.10 1.64
CA ALA A 117 13.46 2.57 1.32
C ALA A 117 12.42 1.47 1.59
N ALA A 118 12.72 0.23 1.21
CA ALA A 118 11.82 -0.89 1.45
C ALA A 118 11.58 -1.13 2.95
N VAL A 119 12.64 -1.12 3.76
CA VAL A 119 12.54 -1.24 5.24
C VAL A 119 11.71 -0.09 5.82
N ALA A 120 11.90 1.13 5.35
CA ALA A 120 11.14 2.28 5.82
C ALA A 120 9.64 2.17 5.48
N ILE A 121 9.32 1.71 4.26
CA ILE A 121 7.93 1.48 3.82
C ILE A 121 7.27 0.38 4.65
N ASP A 122 7.95 -0.75 4.84
CA ASP A 122 7.46 -1.86 5.68
C ASP A 122 7.15 -1.38 7.11
N ASN A 123 8.07 -0.62 7.70
CA ASN A 123 7.90 -0.09 9.05
C ASN A 123 6.71 0.88 9.13
N ALA A 124 6.54 1.75 8.13
CA ALA A 124 5.41 2.67 8.07
C ALA A 124 4.08 1.91 7.97
N GLN A 125 4.01 0.90 7.11
CA GLN A 125 2.81 0.05 6.95
C GLN A 125 2.50 -0.71 8.23
N LEU A 126 3.51 -1.28 8.90
CA LEU A 126 3.33 -2.00 10.16
C LEU A 126 2.79 -1.09 11.27
N ILE A 127 3.33 0.13 11.38
CA ILE A 127 2.86 1.12 12.36
C ILE A 127 1.41 1.51 12.05
N GLU A 128 1.07 1.73 10.78
CA GLU A 128 -0.29 2.06 10.36
C GLU A 128 -1.28 0.95 10.69
N GLN A 129 -0.94 -0.30 10.39
CA GLN A 129 -1.77 -1.47 10.69
C GLN A 129 -2.00 -1.63 12.20
N ASN A 130 -0.96 -1.49 13.02
CA ASN A 130 -1.08 -1.54 14.47
C ASN A 130 -2.01 -0.44 14.99
N ASN A 131 -1.83 0.80 14.51
CA ASN A 131 -2.69 1.91 14.89
C ASN A 131 -4.15 1.70 14.48
N HIS A 132 -4.38 1.09 13.30
CA HIS A 132 -5.72 0.73 12.84
C HIS A 132 -6.38 -0.29 13.77
N LEU A 133 -5.67 -1.36 14.13
CA LEU A 133 -6.18 -2.39 15.05
C LEU A 133 -6.48 -1.85 16.43
N ILE A 134 -5.62 -0.97 16.98
CA ILE A 134 -5.86 -0.31 18.26
C ILE A 134 -7.15 0.53 18.21
N LYS A 135 -7.36 1.28 17.11
CA LYS A 135 -8.60 2.06 16.92
C LYS A 135 -9.84 1.18 16.89
N LEU A 136 -9.80 0.06 16.15
CA LEU A 136 -10.91 -0.90 16.08
C LEU A 136 -11.23 -1.54 17.43
N LEU A 137 -10.20 -1.95 18.17
CA LEU A 137 -10.36 -2.53 19.50
C LEU A 137 -11.02 -1.54 20.46
N ASN A 138 -10.55 -0.29 20.45
CA ASN A 138 -11.11 0.77 21.31
C ASN A 138 -12.57 1.07 20.97
N ALA A 139 -12.92 1.18 19.68
CA ALA A 139 -14.29 1.39 19.24
C ALA A 139 -15.21 0.24 19.67
N THR A 140 -14.75 -1.00 19.52
CA THR A 140 -15.52 -2.20 19.90
C THR A 140 -15.73 -2.28 21.41
N ASN A 141 -14.70 -1.99 22.20
CA ASN A 141 -14.81 -1.96 23.67
C ASN A 141 -15.75 -0.85 24.15
N GLN A 142 -15.73 0.32 23.51
CA GLN A 142 -16.67 1.39 23.80
C GLN A 142 -18.11 0.97 23.50
N GLN A 143 -18.37 0.36 22.33
CA GLN A 143 -19.69 -0.17 21.99
C GLN A 143 -20.18 -1.20 23.02
N LEU A 144 -19.33 -2.16 23.39
CA LEU A 144 -19.67 -3.17 24.39
C LEU A 144 -19.98 -2.53 25.76
N THR A 145 -19.25 -1.49 26.13
CA THR A 145 -19.50 -0.76 27.38
C THR A 145 -20.84 -0.05 27.34
N THR A 146 -21.17 0.60 26.22
CA THR A 146 -22.48 1.25 26.01
C THR A 146 -23.61 0.23 26.05
N GLU A 147 -23.47 -0.94 25.40
CA GLU A 147 -24.47 -1.99 25.47
C GLU A 147 -24.66 -2.53 26.89
N ASN A 148 -23.56 -2.79 27.61
CA ASN A 148 -23.64 -3.25 29.00
C ASN A 148 -24.35 -2.24 29.91
N ILE A 149 -24.08 -0.94 29.74
CA ILE A 149 -24.78 0.12 30.47
C ILE A 149 -26.27 0.11 30.12
N ASN A 150 -26.61 0.05 28.83
CA ASN A 150 -28.00 0.02 28.37
C ASN A 150 -28.75 -1.22 28.87
N LEU A 151 -28.11 -2.39 28.86
CA LEU A 151 -28.67 -3.63 29.39
C LEU A 151 -28.91 -3.54 30.89
N LYS A 152 -27.96 -3.02 31.66
CA LYS A 152 -28.12 -2.79 33.10
C LYS A 152 -29.30 -1.85 33.40
N ILE A 153 -29.47 -0.78 32.63
CA ILE A 153 -30.60 0.16 32.76
C ILE A 153 -31.92 -0.55 32.47
N LYS A 154 -32.01 -1.34 31.38
CA LYS A 154 -33.22 -2.10 31.03
C LYS A 154 -33.64 -3.07 32.15
N ILE A 155 -32.69 -3.86 32.67
CA ILE A 155 -32.95 -4.81 33.76
C ILE A 155 -33.42 -4.08 35.02
N ALA A 156 -32.76 -2.99 35.40
CA ALA A 156 -33.14 -2.20 36.58
C ALA A 156 -34.57 -1.63 36.47
N HIS A 157 -34.99 -1.21 35.28
CA HIS A 157 -36.36 -0.75 35.03
C HIS A 157 -37.38 -1.89 35.09
N GLN A 158 -37.04 -3.09 34.60
CA GLN A 158 -37.93 -4.26 34.60
C GLN A 158 -38.21 -4.82 36.00
N CYS A 159 -37.20 -4.86 36.88
CA CYS A 159 -37.36 -5.36 38.25
C CYS A 159 -38.19 -4.44 39.17
N ARG A 160 -38.44 -3.19 38.77
CA ARG A 160 -39.19 -2.20 39.59
C ARG A 160 -40.72 -2.43 39.56
N PHE A 161 -41.23 -3.23 38.62
CA PHE A 161 -42.67 -3.46 38.42
C PHE A 161 -43.23 -4.72 39.11
N THR A 162 -42.39 -5.56 39.73
CA THR A 162 -42.84 -6.81 40.38
C THR A 162 -43.04 -6.73 41.89
N PHE A 163 -42.81 -5.59 42.53
CA PHE A 163 -43.10 -5.39 43.96
C PHE A 163 -44.35 -4.52 44.15
N GLN A 164 -45.53 -5.09 43.93
CA GLN A 164 -46.74 -4.58 44.59
C GLN A 164 -46.81 -5.19 45.99
N PRO A 165 -46.94 -4.39 47.07
CA PRO A 165 -47.15 -4.95 48.39
C PRO A 165 -48.52 -5.64 48.40
N ILE A 166 -48.55 -6.92 48.78
CA ILE A 166 -49.79 -7.66 48.99
C ILE A 166 -50.44 -7.06 50.24
N VAL A 167 -51.31 -6.06 50.06
CA VAL A 167 -52.14 -5.54 51.15
C VAL A 167 -53.24 -6.56 51.41
N HIS A 168 -53.05 -7.43 52.40
CA HIS A 168 -54.11 -8.25 52.95
C HIS A 168 -55.20 -7.33 53.52
N LYS A 169 -56.36 -7.26 52.87
CA LYS A 169 -57.56 -6.63 53.42
C LYS A 169 -58.12 -7.54 54.51
N VAL A 170 -57.94 -7.16 55.77
CA VAL A 170 -58.71 -7.74 56.88
C VAL A 170 -60.17 -7.29 56.70
N PRO A 171 -61.16 -8.21 56.67
CA PRO A 171 -62.56 -7.81 56.55
C PRO A 171 -62.98 -7.11 57.84
N LYS A 172 -63.60 -5.93 57.70
CA LYS A 172 -64.39 -5.32 58.76
C LYS A 172 -65.81 -5.88 58.65
N ASP A 173 -66.16 -6.77 59.56
CA ASP A 173 -67.54 -7.03 59.98
C ASP A 173 -67.50 -7.23 61.49
N THR A 174 -68.48 -6.88 62.32
CA THR A 174 -69.59 -5.91 62.36
C THR A 174 -69.92 -5.88 63.86
N GLN A 175 -70.32 -4.73 64.38
CA GLN A 175 -70.68 -4.56 65.80
C GLN A 175 -71.80 -5.54 66.22
N GLU A 176 -71.64 -6.18 67.37
CA GLU A 176 -72.58 -6.16 68.52
C GLU A 176 -71.89 -6.71 69.77
#